data_AF-A0A7S4IUI6-F1
#
_entry.id   AF-A0A7S4IUI6-F1
#
_cell.length_a   1.000
_cell.length_b   1.000
_cell.length_c   1.000
_cell.angle_alpha   90.00
_cell.angle_beta   90.00
_cell.angle_gamma   90.00
#
_symmetry.space_group_name_H-M   'P 1'
#
loop_
_entity.id
_entity.type
_entity.pdbx_description
1 polymer ?
#
loop_
_entity_poly.entity_id
_entity_poly.type
_entity_poly.pdbx_seq_one_letter_code
_entity_poly.pdbx_strand_id
1 'polypeptide(L)'
;RLGKALDKLPCNTIPTEEEWKAEPQQIHQAIAQHFCHEGKFDLCTTFIEESKLEETEFTQDPYSIMHSILQQIDKKNLDEVLAWSEKNSAFLLHRESDLVFKIRHIQFLQILKTGDKMAAVRHSQQYFGQFSNRHIKKIKELM
;
A
#
# COMPACT_ATOMS: atom_id res chain seq x y z
N ARG A 1 -20.09 -32.81 0.10
CA ARG A 1 -19.66 -33.05 1.50
C ARG A 1 -18.77 -31.90 2.00
N LEU A 2 -19.19 -30.64 1.82
CA LEU A 2 -18.42 -29.45 2.22
C LEU A 2 -18.85 -28.86 3.58
N GLY A 3 -20.07 -29.15 4.04
CA GLY A 3 -20.60 -28.60 5.30
C GLY A 3 -19.84 -29.06 6.56
N LYS A 4 -19.38 -30.32 6.62
CA LYS A 4 -18.66 -30.86 7.78
C LYS A 4 -17.21 -30.37 7.92
N ALA A 5 -16.67 -29.70 6.89
CA ALA A 5 -15.32 -29.15 6.92
C ALA A 5 -15.31 -27.69 7.43
N LEU A 6 -16.42 -26.97 7.26
CA LEU A 6 -16.60 -25.62 7.81
C LEU A 6 -16.79 -25.64 9.33
N ASP A 7 -17.42 -26.68 9.87
CA ASP A 7 -17.62 -26.91 11.31
C ASP A 7 -16.32 -27.13 12.11
N LYS A 8 -15.18 -27.29 11.41
CA LYS A 8 -13.86 -27.50 12.02
C LYS A 8 -12.92 -26.32 11.89
N LEU A 9 -13.34 -25.27 11.17
CA LEU A 9 -12.63 -24.00 11.30
C LEU A 9 -12.93 -23.50 12.71
N PRO A 10 -11.93 -23.11 13.52
CA PRO A 10 -12.23 -22.35 14.72
C PRO A 10 -13.04 -21.15 14.25
N CYS A 11 -14.34 -21.16 14.55
CA CYS A 11 -15.11 -19.93 14.56
C CYS A 11 -14.32 -19.07 15.54
N ASN A 12 -13.60 -18.07 15.04
CA ASN A 12 -13.02 -17.04 15.88
C ASN A 12 -14.21 -16.54 16.69
N THR A 13 -14.30 -17.00 17.94
CA THR A 13 -15.35 -16.61 18.85
C THR A 13 -15.31 -15.10 18.84
N ILE A 14 -16.39 -14.48 18.37
CA ILE A 14 -16.56 -13.04 18.52
C ILE A 14 -16.31 -12.80 20.02
N PRO A 15 -15.32 -11.98 20.39
CA PRO A 15 -15.00 -11.73 21.79
C PRO A 15 -16.30 -11.43 22.53
N THR A 16 -16.55 -12.18 23.60
CA THR A 16 -17.72 -11.95 24.46
C THR A 16 -17.69 -10.49 24.91
N GLU A 17 -18.83 -9.80 25.03
CA GLU A 17 -18.89 -8.33 25.31
C GLU A 17 -18.02 -7.89 26.50
N GLU A 18 -17.69 -8.81 27.40
CA GLU A 18 -16.85 -8.62 28.59
C GLU A 18 -15.35 -8.43 28.29
N GLU A 19 -14.86 -8.77 27.09
CA GLU A 19 -13.42 -8.70 26.73
C GLU A 19 -13.01 -7.37 26.07
N TRP A 20 -13.96 -6.59 25.51
CA TRP A 20 -13.66 -5.33 24.83
C TRP A 20 -14.00 -4.12 25.70
N LYS A 21 -13.14 -3.84 26.68
CA LYS A 21 -13.12 -2.54 27.39
C LYS A 21 -12.23 -1.55 26.64
N ALA A 22 -12.59 -1.19 25.41
CA ALA A 22 -11.92 -0.07 24.75
C ALA A 22 -12.44 1.23 25.34
N GLU A 23 -11.52 2.10 25.74
CA GLU A 23 -11.88 3.46 26.12
C GLU A 23 -12.52 4.16 24.91
N PRO A 24 -13.58 4.98 25.09
CA PRO A 24 -14.26 5.64 23.97
C PRO A 24 -13.32 6.40 23.03
N GLN A 25 -12.23 6.94 23.58
CA GLN A 25 -11.18 7.62 22.83
C GLN A 25 -10.44 6.70 21.84
N GLN A 26 -10.18 5.44 22.21
CA GLN A 26 -9.54 4.46 21.32
C GLN A 26 -10.44 4.10 20.14
N ILE A 27 -11.76 4.05 20.37
CA ILE A 27 -12.74 3.82 19.30
C ILE A 27 -12.75 5.00 18.33
N HIS A 28 -12.82 6.24 18.85
CA HIS A 28 -12.76 7.44 18.01
C HIS A 28 -11.45 7.51 17.21
N GLN A 29 -10.30 7.20 17.82
CA GLN A 29 -9.02 7.13 17.11
C GLN A 29 -9.04 6.11 15.98
N ALA A 30 -9.56 4.90 16.23
CA ALA A 30 -9.66 3.86 15.21
C ALA A 30 -10.57 4.27 14.04
N ILE A 31 -11.69 4.96 14.33
CA ILE A 31 -12.61 5.49 13.32
C ILE A 31 -11.92 6.58 12.49
N ALA A 32 -11.24 7.54 13.13
CA ALA A 32 -10.50 8.59 12.44
C ALA A 32 -9.39 8.02 11.54
N GLN A 33 -8.60 7.07 12.06
CA GLN A 33 -7.59 6.35 11.29
C GLN A 33 -8.20 5.64 10.09
N HIS A 34 -9.36 5.01 10.25
CA HIS A 34 -10.06 4.37 9.16
C HIS A 34 -10.48 5.37 8.07
N PHE A 35 -11.06 6.52 8.42
CA PHE A 35 -11.44 7.53 7.42
C PHE A 35 -10.25 8.08 6.64
N CYS A 36 -9.14 8.37 7.33
CA CYS A 36 -7.92 8.81 6.70
C CYS A 36 -7.28 7.71 5.83
N HIS A 37 -7.32 6.45 6.27
CA HIS A 37 -6.86 5.31 5.45
C HIS A 37 -7.68 5.17 4.16
N GLU A 38 -9.00 5.34 4.22
CA GLU A 38 -9.89 5.32 3.06
C GLU A 38 -9.76 6.59 2.17
N GLY A 39 -8.96 7.58 2.57
CA GLY A 39 -8.74 8.82 1.83
C GLY A 39 -9.88 9.83 1.99
N LYS A 40 -10.80 9.60 2.93
CA LYS A 40 -11.89 10.52 3.29
C LYS A 40 -11.37 11.58 4.24
N PHE A 41 -10.42 12.38 3.78
CA PHE A 41 -9.72 13.35 4.62
C PHE A 41 -10.65 14.40 5.23
N ASP A 42 -11.59 14.94 4.45
CA ASP A 42 -12.55 15.93 4.96
C ASP A 42 -13.38 15.36 6.12
N LEU A 43 -13.86 14.11 5.98
CA LEU A 43 -14.60 13.41 7.02
C LEU A 43 -13.71 13.11 8.24
N CYS A 44 -12.45 12.72 8.01
CA CYS A 44 -11.47 12.48 9.06
C CYS A 44 -11.25 13.76 9.88
N THR A 45 -11.06 14.91 9.24
CA THR A 45 -10.91 16.22 9.88
C THR A 45 -12.15 16.62 10.68
N THR A 46 -13.34 16.58 10.07
CA THR A 46 -14.59 16.91 10.78
C THR A 46 -14.82 15.98 11.98
N PHE A 47 -14.54 14.69 11.83
CA PHE A 47 -14.71 13.72 12.91
C PHE A 47 -13.74 13.97 14.08
N ILE A 48 -12.48 14.32 13.80
CA ILE A 48 -11.48 14.67 14.82
C ILE A 48 -11.91 15.91 15.59
N GLU A 49 -12.38 16.95 14.89
CA GLU A 49 -12.89 18.19 15.49
C GLU A 49 -14.09 17.95 16.41
N GLU A 50 -15.07 17.15 15.95
CA GLU A 50 -16.27 16.83 16.73
C GLU A 50 -15.98 15.90 17.92
N SER A 51 -15.06 14.97 17.75
CA SER A 51 -14.69 13.98 18.78
C SER A 51 -13.73 14.53 19.83
N LYS A 52 -13.21 15.77 19.64
CA LYS A 52 -12.23 16.43 20.52
C LYS A 52 -10.97 15.58 20.76
N LEU A 53 -10.55 14.83 19.74
CA LEU A 53 -9.28 14.11 19.77
C LEU A 53 -8.13 15.12 19.71
N GLU A 54 -7.13 14.97 20.57
CA GLU A 54 -5.94 15.82 20.46
C GLU A 54 -5.13 15.45 19.21
N GLU A 55 -4.72 16.45 18.42
CA GLU A 55 -3.91 16.25 17.22
C GLU A 55 -2.58 15.52 17.50
N THR A 56 -2.09 15.55 18.74
CA THR A 56 -0.87 14.84 19.17
C THR A 56 -0.97 13.32 19.07
N GLU A 57 -2.19 12.77 19.07
CA GLU A 57 -2.46 11.33 18.98
C GLU A 57 -2.62 10.85 17.54
N PHE A 58 -2.65 11.76 16.56
CA PHE A 58 -3.02 11.45 15.19
C PHE A 58 -2.14 12.13 14.15
N THR A 59 -1.59 11.36 13.22
CA THR A 59 -0.82 11.92 12.10
C THR A 59 -1.52 11.58 10.79
N GLN A 60 -2.12 12.59 10.15
CA GLN A 60 -2.74 12.47 8.81
C GLN A 60 -1.68 12.30 7.71
N ASP A 61 -0.46 12.75 7.96
CA ASP A 61 0.63 12.86 6.98
C ASP A 61 0.97 11.54 6.25
N PRO A 62 1.12 10.37 6.92
CA PRO A 62 1.42 9.12 6.22
C PRO A 62 0.32 8.69 5.24
N TYR A 63 -0.95 8.92 5.60
CA TYR A 63 -2.07 8.59 4.73
C TYR A 63 -2.18 9.57 3.56
N SER A 64 -1.89 10.85 3.78
CA SER A 64 -1.80 11.84 2.71
C SER A 64 -0.74 11.47 1.67
N ILE A 65 0.46 11.08 2.13
CA ILE A 65 1.54 10.59 1.25
C ILE A 65 1.10 9.34 0.50
N MET A 66 0.48 8.37 1.18
CA MET A 66 -0.02 7.15 0.56
C MET A 66 -1.02 7.45 -0.56
N HIS A 67 -2.02 8.29 -0.30
CA HIS A 67 -3.03 8.67 -1.29
C HIS A 67 -2.45 9.49 -2.45
N SER A 68 -1.46 10.35 -2.17
CA SER A 68 -0.71 11.05 -3.22
C SER A 68 -0.01 10.05 -4.17
N ILE A 69 0.68 9.05 -3.62
CA ILE A 69 1.32 8.00 -4.42
C ILE A 69 0.30 7.23 -5.25
N LEU A 70 -0.82 6.81 -4.64
CA LEU A 70 -1.89 6.10 -5.35
C LEU A 70 -2.43 6.93 -6.52
N GLN A 71 -2.67 8.23 -6.30
CA GLN A 71 -3.14 9.14 -7.34
C GLN A 71 -2.14 9.28 -8.49
N GLN A 72 -0.84 9.32 -8.20
CA GLN A 72 0.19 9.39 -9.25
C GLN A 72 0.27 8.08 -10.06
N ILE A 73 0.08 6.94 -9.41
CA ILE A 73 -0.01 5.63 -10.08
C ILE A 73 -1.21 5.60 -11.02
N ASP A 74 -2.38 6.08 -10.58
CA ASP A 74 -3.60 6.15 -11.39
C ASP A 74 -3.44 7.07 -12.60
N LYS A 75 -2.77 8.21 -12.42
CA LYS A 75 -2.40 9.14 -13.51
C LYS A 75 -1.32 8.60 -14.44
N LYS A 76 -0.73 7.44 -14.12
CA LYS A 76 0.45 6.85 -14.80
C LYS A 76 1.70 7.74 -14.75
N ASN A 77 1.76 8.67 -13.80
CA ASN A 77 2.93 9.49 -13.57
C ASN A 77 3.89 8.73 -12.64
N LEU A 78 4.65 7.79 -13.23
CA LEU A 78 5.47 6.86 -12.48
C LEU A 78 6.80 7.49 -12.01
N ASP A 79 7.19 8.63 -12.57
CA ASP A 79 8.45 9.31 -12.25
C ASP A 79 8.41 9.95 -10.87
N GLU A 80 7.30 10.59 -10.49
CA GLU A 80 7.12 11.15 -9.15
C GLU A 80 7.12 10.07 -8.07
N VAL A 81 6.50 8.92 -8.36
CA VAL A 81 6.46 7.79 -7.43
C VAL A 81 7.86 7.17 -7.25
N LEU A 82 8.64 7.12 -8.33
CA LEU A 82 10.03 6.66 -8.27
C LEU A 82 10.91 7.62 -7.48
N ALA A 83 10.78 8.93 -7.69
CA ALA A 83 11.51 9.93 -6.92
C ALA A 83 11.19 9.83 -5.42
N TRP A 84 9.92 9.59 -5.06
CA TRP A 84 9.55 9.31 -3.68
C TRP A 84 10.17 8.00 -3.16
N SER A 85 10.16 6.95 -3.98
CA SER A 85 10.70 5.65 -3.60
C SER A 85 12.22 5.67 -3.40
N GLU A 86 12.95 6.46 -4.20
CA GLU A 86 14.39 6.65 -4.05
C GLU A 86 14.74 7.39 -2.75
N LYS A 87 14.00 8.46 -2.44
CA LYS A 87 14.12 9.20 -1.17
C LYS A 87 13.84 8.32 0.05
N ASN A 88 12.92 7.36 -0.08
CA ASN A 88 12.51 6.44 0.99
C ASN A 88 13.12 5.03 0.87
N SER A 89 14.19 4.88 0.09
CA SER A 89 14.78 3.58 -0.25
C SER A 89 15.22 2.77 0.97
N ALA A 90 15.82 3.41 1.98
CA ALA A 90 16.22 2.75 3.23
C ALA A 90 15.01 2.17 3.99
N PHE A 91 13.92 2.92 4.08
CA PHE A 91 12.67 2.48 4.71
C PHE A 91 12.04 1.31 3.94
N LEU A 92 12.00 1.41 2.61
CA LEU A 92 11.45 0.36 1.76
C LEU A 92 12.29 -0.93 1.83
N LEU A 93 13.61 -0.81 1.91
CA LEU A 93 14.51 -1.96 2.04
C LEU A 93 14.33 -2.65 3.38
N HIS A 94 14.23 -1.88 4.48
CA HIS A 94 13.99 -2.43 5.81
C HIS A 94 12.66 -3.19 5.90
N ARG A 95 11.61 -2.68 5.25
CA ARG A 95 10.30 -3.34 5.15
C ARG A 95 10.21 -4.42 4.08
N GLU A 96 11.31 -4.69 3.37
CA GLU A 96 11.35 -5.64 2.26
C GLU A 96 10.30 -5.37 1.17
N SER A 97 9.98 -4.10 0.94
CA SER A 97 8.91 -3.70 0.02
C SER A 97 9.28 -3.89 -1.44
N ASP A 98 8.39 -4.53 -2.19
CA ASP A 98 8.50 -4.73 -3.64
C ASP A 98 8.01 -3.53 -4.47
N LEU A 99 7.70 -2.41 -3.83
CA LEU A 99 7.08 -1.25 -4.50
C LEU A 99 7.88 -0.78 -5.72
N VAL A 100 9.20 -0.62 -5.56
CA VAL A 100 10.09 -0.16 -6.64
C VAL A 100 10.06 -1.12 -7.83
N PHE A 101 10.12 -2.43 -7.57
CA PHE A 101 10.05 -3.44 -8.62
C PHE A 101 8.69 -3.39 -9.33
N LYS A 102 7.59 -3.29 -8.59
CA LYS A 102 6.23 -3.21 -9.16
C LYS A 102 6.07 -1.98 -10.06
N ILE A 103 6.60 -0.83 -9.67
CA ILE A 103 6.54 0.39 -10.49
C ILE A 103 7.37 0.23 -11.78
N ARG A 104 8.62 -0.23 -11.68
CA ARG A 104 9.47 -0.49 -12.85
C ARG A 104 8.87 -1.56 -13.76
N HIS A 105 8.18 -2.54 -13.20
CA HIS A 105 7.44 -3.55 -13.94
C HIS A 105 6.27 -2.93 -14.73
N ILE A 106 5.50 -2.03 -14.13
CA ILE A 106 4.43 -1.30 -14.84
C ILE A 106 5.01 -0.43 -15.95
N GLN A 107 6.13 0.28 -15.73
CA GLN A 107 6.84 1.04 -16.77
C GLN A 107 7.24 0.15 -17.95
N PHE A 108 7.83 -1.02 -17.67
CA PHE A 108 8.17 -1.99 -18.69
C PHE A 108 6.95 -2.45 -19.50
N LEU A 109 5.83 -2.75 -18.84
CA LEU A 109 4.58 -3.12 -19.51
C LEU A 109 4.01 -1.96 -20.36
N GLN A 110 4.16 -0.71 -19.93
CA GLN A 110 3.77 0.45 -20.72
C GLN A 110 4.60 0.58 -22.00
N ILE A 111 5.92 0.39 -21.91
CA ILE A 111 6.82 0.39 -23.08
C ILE A 111 6.50 -0.78 -24.02
N LEU A 112 6.19 -1.96 -23.49
CA LEU A 112 5.75 -3.07 -24.34
C LEU A 112 4.45 -2.78 -25.08
N LYS A 113 3.51 -2.06 -24.45
CA LYS A 113 2.26 -1.66 -25.09
C LYS A 113 2.46 -0.66 -26.22
N THR A 114 3.53 0.15 -26.22
CA THR A 114 3.84 1.05 -27.36
C THR A 114 4.43 0.32 -28.56
N GLY A 115 4.82 -0.96 -28.40
CA GLY A 115 5.36 -1.80 -29.47
C GLY A 115 6.89 -1.72 -29.65
N ASP A 116 7.58 -0.85 -28.91
CA ASP A 116 9.04 -0.76 -28.94
C ASP A 116 9.69 -1.82 -28.02
N LYS A 117 9.87 -3.01 -28.58
CA LYS A 117 10.53 -4.13 -27.89
C LYS A 117 11.98 -3.80 -27.50
N MET A 118 12.71 -3.00 -28.28
CA MET A 118 14.11 -2.68 -27.96
C MET A 118 14.21 -1.73 -26.77
N ALA A 119 13.30 -0.76 -26.65
CA ALA A 119 13.21 0.09 -25.47
C ALA A 119 12.86 -0.73 -24.22
N ALA A 120 11.94 -1.70 -24.33
CA ALA A 120 11.57 -2.56 -23.23
C ALA A 120 12.76 -3.41 -22.74
N VAL A 121 13.53 -4.00 -23.66
CA VAL A 121 14.74 -4.77 -23.32
C VAL A 121 15.77 -3.89 -22.61
N ARG A 122 16.06 -2.69 -23.14
CA ARG A 122 16.99 -1.74 -22.49
C ARG A 122 16.55 -1.39 -21.06
N HIS A 123 15.26 -1.11 -20.86
CA HIS A 123 14.70 -0.84 -19.54
C HIS A 123 14.86 -2.04 -18.59
N SER A 124 14.57 -3.26 -19.05
CA SER A 124 14.72 -4.46 -18.24
C SER A 124 16.17 -4.71 -17.81
N GLN A 125 17.13 -4.53 -18.73
CA GLN A 125 18.56 -4.73 -18.44
C GLN A 125 19.09 -3.71 -17.42
N GLN A 126 18.61 -2.47 -17.50
CA GLN A 126 19.04 -1.41 -16.60
C GLN A 126 18.49 -1.60 -15.17
N TYR A 127 17.22 -1.98 -15.02
CA TYR A 127 16.54 -1.93 -13.71
C TYR A 127 16.20 -3.28 -13.11
N PHE A 128 16.08 -4.36 -13.86
CA PHE A 128 15.66 -5.66 -13.29
C PHE A 128 16.81 -6.43 -12.64
N GLY A 129 18.06 -6.12 -13.02
CA GLY A 129 19.26 -6.76 -12.46
C GLY A 129 19.29 -6.73 -10.93
N GLN A 130 19.00 -5.58 -10.32
CA GLN A 130 18.99 -5.39 -8.86
C GLN A 130 17.89 -6.19 -8.13
N PHE A 131 16.86 -6.65 -8.84
CA PHE A 131 15.74 -7.40 -8.27
C PHE A 131 15.83 -8.91 -8.52
N SER A 132 16.87 -9.37 -9.24
CA SER A 132 17.02 -10.76 -9.64
C SER A 132 16.91 -11.73 -8.47
N ASN A 133 17.54 -11.43 -7.34
CA ASN A 133 17.53 -12.33 -6.17
C ASN A 133 16.12 -12.63 -5.64
N ARG A 134 15.17 -11.68 -5.75
CA ARG A 134 13.80 -11.81 -5.22
C ARG A 134 12.76 -12.11 -6.30
N HIS A 135 12.95 -11.57 -7.50
CA HIS A 135 11.92 -11.56 -8.56
C HIS A 135 12.33 -12.29 -9.84
N ILE A 136 13.36 -13.15 -9.82
CA ILE A 136 13.85 -13.85 -11.02
C ILE A 136 12.77 -14.59 -11.80
N LYS A 137 11.80 -15.22 -11.10
CA LYS A 137 10.70 -15.95 -11.75
C LYS A 137 9.85 -14.99 -12.60
N LYS A 138 9.47 -13.85 -12.02
CA LYS A 138 8.68 -12.82 -12.69
C LYS A 138 9.44 -12.19 -13.86
N ILE A 139 10.74 -11.93 -13.67
CA ILE A 139 11.61 -11.39 -14.72
C ILE A 139 11.70 -12.36 -15.91
N LYS A 140 11.79 -13.67 -15.64
CA LYS A 140 11.81 -14.71 -16.68
C LYS A 140 10.48 -14.86 -17.42
N GLU A 141 9.34 -14.61 -16.78
CA GLU A 141 8.03 -14.61 -17.47
C GLU A 141 7.88 -13.44 -18.46
N LEU A 142 8.65 -12.36 -18.26
CA LEU A 142 8.52 -11.11 -19.01
C LEU A 142 9.46 -11.00 -20.21
N MET A 143 10.53 -11.79 -20.24
CA MET A 143 11.51 -11.85 -21.33
C MET A 143 11.22 -13.03 -22.26
#